data_AF-A0A945WB49-F1
#
_entry.id   AF-A0A945WB49-F1
#
_cell.length_a   1.000
_cell.length_b   1.000
_cell.length_c   1.000
_cell.angle_alpha   90.00
_cell.angle_beta   90.00
_cell.angle_gamma   90.00
#
_symmetry.space_group_name_H-M   'P 1'
#
loop_
_entity.id
_entity.type
_entity.pdbx_description
1 polymer ?
#
loop_
_entity_poly.entity_id
_entity_poly.type
_entity_poly.pdbx_seq_one_letter_code
_entity_poly.pdbx_strand_id
1 'polypeptide(L)'
;MRGKTRRTIVACWLAVSLGLAGTTALGQARPLYYSGFEPGQDYDAEFTLIDQDDWQGEGTGGNGLVEDDFEGLGQQGYIGYWPPEEDGEAFTSLWRPVERLDPEETKVTFTVLMMIVDSTNDQSDDFRWAVYNSEVQRLVTLDFDNETRNINYALDDNIFLPTGYSFEHEALYELKFVMDFAANMWTVFVGDQAIVNDKKLTTTGASLTFGDLGPLWVYRKPETPGNNYMVFDEYKITVETSDEPLKTPPTLAWTGWMDDGRAMLQMGGDAATDYTVEVSDDLKTWTPLETAKPGDTGKEITDADALDYEQRFYRARTAD
;
A
#
# COMPACT_ATOMS: atom_id res chain seq x y z
N MET A 1 62.52 -5.02 -38.63
CA MET A 1 61.19 -4.64 -39.15
C MET A 1 60.16 -5.63 -38.62
N ARG A 2 59.43 -5.26 -37.56
CA ARG A 2 58.36 -6.10 -36.95
C ARG A 2 57.05 -5.33 -37.13
N GLY A 3 56.11 -5.92 -37.85
CA GLY A 3 54.83 -5.31 -38.19
C GLY A 3 53.96 -5.10 -36.96
N LYS A 4 53.45 -3.88 -36.79
CA LYS A 4 52.36 -3.56 -35.87
C LYS A 4 51.05 -3.83 -36.59
N THR A 5 50.38 -4.91 -36.24
CA THR A 5 48.99 -5.17 -36.63
C THR A 5 48.10 -4.26 -35.79
N ARG A 6 47.61 -3.16 -36.37
CA ARG A 6 46.58 -2.32 -35.73
C ARG A 6 45.26 -3.08 -35.76
N ARG A 7 44.75 -3.49 -34.59
CA ARG A 7 43.36 -3.92 -34.43
C ARG A 7 42.47 -2.72 -34.75
N THR A 8 41.54 -2.91 -35.68
CA THR A 8 40.57 -1.89 -36.10
C THR A 8 39.30 -2.14 -35.29
N ILE A 9 38.93 -1.21 -34.41
CA ILE A 9 37.64 -1.22 -33.73
C ILE A 9 36.70 -0.34 -34.56
N VAL A 10 35.65 -0.94 -35.10
CA VAL A 10 34.55 -0.22 -35.75
C VAL A 10 33.56 0.13 -34.65
N ALA A 11 33.53 1.40 -34.23
CA ALA A 11 32.49 1.93 -33.36
C ALA A 11 31.39 2.55 -34.24
N CYS A 12 30.28 1.83 -34.41
CA CYS A 12 29.04 2.43 -34.94
C CYS A 12 28.34 3.14 -33.78
N TRP A 13 28.31 4.46 -33.83
CA TRP A 13 27.59 5.30 -32.88
C TRP A 13 26.18 5.56 -33.41
N LEU A 14 25.18 4.95 -32.77
CA LEU A 14 23.79 5.43 -32.84
C LEU A 14 23.49 6.12 -31.51
N ALA A 15 23.63 7.44 -31.48
CA ALA A 15 23.12 8.26 -30.39
C ALA A 15 21.69 8.68 -30.76
N VAL A 16 20.70 7.97 -30.23
CA VAL A 16 19.32 8.46 -30.19
C VAL A 16 19.15 9.11 -28.83
N SER A 17 19.33 10.43 -28.77
CA SER A 17 18.93 11.23 -27.61
C SER A 17 17.45 11.56 -27.72
N LEU A 18 16.60 10.66 -27.23
CA LEU A 18 15.23 11.02 -26.85
C LEU A 18 15.34 11.80 -25.54
N GLY A 19 15.34 13.13 -25.67
CA GLY A 19 15.18 14.03 -24.53
C GLY A 19 13.80 13.83 -23.94
N LEU A 20 13.68 13.02 -22.89
CA LEU A 20 12.56 13.10 -21.97
C LEU A 20 12.78 14.35 -21.12
N ALA A 21 11.97 15.37 -21.39
CA ALA A 21 11.67 16.38 -20.38
C ALA A 21 11.13 15.62 -19.17
N GLY A 22 11.85 15.69 -18.05
CA GLY A 22 11.39 15.15 -16.77
C GLY A 22 10.18 15.92 -16.29
N THR A 23 9.00 15.50 -16.73
CA THR A 23 7.80 15.65 -15.93
C THR A 23 8.04 14.81 -14.68
N THR A 24 8.16 15.44 -13.53
CA THR A 24 7.82 14.78 -12.26
C THR A 24 6.39 14.30 -12.43
N ALA A 25 6.22 13.02 -12.74
CA ALA A 25 4.90 12.41 -12.68
C ALA A 25 4.49 12.51 -11.22
N LEU A 26 3.52 13.40 -10.92
CA LEU A 26 2.69 13.21 -9.75
C LEU A 26 2.19 11.77 -9.83
N GLY A 27 2.38 10.97 -8.78
CA GLY A 27 1.91 9.59 -8.76
C GLY A 27 0.47 9.54 -9.23
N GLN A 28 0.21 8.90 -10.37
CA GLN A 28 -1.15 8.85 -10.89
C GLN A 28 -1.94 7.90 -9.99
N ALA A 29 -2.87 8.46 -9.21
CA ALA A 29 -3.83 7.66 -8.47
C ALA A 29 -4.66 6.83 -9.46
N ARG A 30 -4.61 5.50 -9.34
CA ARG A 30 -5.54 4.62 -10.06
C ARG A 30 -6.59 4.05 -9.09
N PRO A 31 -7.85 3.91 -9.53
CA PRO A 31 -8.85 3.16 -8.76
C PRO A 31 -8.46 1.68 -8.72
N LEU A 32 -8.50 1.11 -7.52
CA LEU A 32 -8.34 -0.33 -7.30
C LEU A 32 -9.71 -1.00 -7.17
N TYR A 33 -10.63 -0.35 -6.46
CA TYR A 33 -11.99 -0.82 -6.29
C TYR A 33 -12.94 0.35 -5.99
N TYR A 34 -14.19 0.21 -6.42
CA TYR A 34 -15.27 1.14 -6.12
C TYR A 34 -16.60 0.40 -6.09
N SER A 35 -17.42 0.67 -5.06
CA SER A 35 -18.80 0.24 -4.99
C SER A 35 -19.66 1.32 -4.33
N GLY A 36 -20.80 1.61 -4.97
CA GLY A 36 -21.94 2.31 -4.37
C GLY A 36 -23.08 1.34 -4.05
N PHE A 37 -22.80 0.03 -4.05
CA PHE A 37 -23.74 -1.03 -3.70
C PHE A 37 -25.01 -1.12 -4.55
N GLU A 38 -24.99 -0.54 -5.75
CA GLU A 38 -26.17 -0.44 -6.61
C GLU A 38 -26.51 -1.76 -7.32
N PRO A 39 -27.80 -2.02 -7.68
CA PRO A 39 -28.17 -3.21 -8.43
C PRO A 39 -27.47 -3.35 -9.79
N GLY A 40 -27.02 -2.23 -10.37
CA GLY A 40 -26.23 -2.21 -11.59
C GLY A 40 -24.78 -2.70 -11.43
N GLN A 41 -24.33 -2.94 -10.20
CA GLN A 41 -23.01 -3.45 -9.83
C GLN A 41 -23.08 -4.90 -9.31
N ASP A 42 -24.10 -5.65 -9.74
CA ASP A 42 -24.36 -7.05 -9.37
C ASP A 42 -24.75 -7.26 -7.89
N TYR A 43 -25.32 -6.23 -7.26
CA TYR A 43 -25.90 -6.30 -5.94
C TYR A 43 -27.41 -6.61 -5.96
N ASP A 44 -27.85 -7.39 -4.99
CA ASP A 44 -29.25 -7.77 -4.79
C ASP A 44 -29.59 -7.74 -3.29
N ALA A 45 -30.53 -6.87 -2.94
CA ALA A 45 -30.95 -6.63 -1.56
C ALA A 45 -31.69 -7.81 -0.93
N GLU A 46 -32.06 -8.84 -1.71
CA GLU A 46 -32.61 -10.09 -1.17
C GLU A 46 -31.55 -10.99 -0.50
N PHE A 47 -30.25 -10.70 -0.70
CA PHE A 47 -29.14 -11.52 -0.20
C PHE A 47 -28.20 -10.74 0.74
N THR A 48 -27.44 -11.49 1.54
CA THR A 48 -26.34 -10.96 2.37
C THR A 48 -25.26 -10.34 1.50
N LEU A 49 -24.50 -9.36 2.01
CA LEU A 49 -23.41 -8.74 1.25
C LEU A 49 -22.29 -9.76 0.96
N ILE A 50 -22.06 -10.70 1.88
CA ILE A 50 -21.16 -11.83 1.65
C ILE A 50 -21.57 -12.57 0.38
N ASP A 51 -20.57 -12.89 -0.44
CA ASP A 51 -20.67 -13.55 -1.76
C ASP A 51 -21.23 -12.67 -2.91
N GLN A 52 -21.50 -11.38 -2.68
CA GLN A 52 -21.86 -10.43 -3.73
C GLN A 52 -20.66 -9.60 -4.18
N ASP A 53 -20.42 -9.47 -5.49
CA ASP A 53 -19.25 -8.77 -6.05
C ASP A 53 -17.93 -9.14 -5.35
N ASP A 54 -17.69 -10.44 -5.12
CA ASP A 54 -16.62 -11.05 -4.31
C ASP A 54 -16.36 -10.45 -2.90
N TRP A 55 -17.34 -9.79 -2.29
CA TRP A 55 -17.30 -9.54 -0.86
C TRP A 55 -17.24 -10.85 -0.10
N GLN A 56 -16.36 -10.91 0.89
CA GLN A 56 -16.18 -12.04 1.78
C GLN A 56 -16.50 -11.61 3.21
N GLY A 57 -16.70 -12.59 4.08
CA GLY A 57 -16.94 -12.33 5.49
C GLY A 57 -16.62 -13.50 6.39
N GLU A 58 -16.53 -13.19 7.68
CA GLU A 58 -16.41 -14.14 8.79
C GLU A 58 -17.46 -13.77 9.83
N GLY A 59 -18.08 -14.77 10.44
CA GLY A 59 -19.23 -14.59 11.32
C GLY A 59 -20.56 -14.63 10.57
N THR A 60 -21.63 -14.67 11.33
CA THR A 60 -23.01 -14.94 10.86
C THR A 60 -23.98 -13.82 11.24
N GLY A 61 -23.50 -12.76 11.88
CA GLY A 61 -24.26 -11.57 12.17
C GLY A 61 -24.76 -10.87 10.90
N GLY A 62 -25.79 -10.05 11.09
CA GLY A 62 -26.49 -9.38 10.00
C GLY A 62 -25.55 -8.58 9.11
N ASN A 63 -25.69 -8.78 7.81
CA ASN A 63 -25.04 -8.00 6.77
C ASN A 63 -25.90 -8.06 5.50
N GLY A 64 -25.77 -7.07 4.63
CA GLY A 64 -26.58 -6.98 3.43
C GLY A 64 -26.66 -5.57 2.90
N LEU A 65 -27.80 -5.27 2.27
CA LEU A 65 -28.09 -3.99 1.67
C LEU A 65 -29.35 -3.39 2.30
N VAL A 66 -29.35 -2.08 2.46
CA VAL A 66 -30.49 -1.25 2.86
C VAL A 66 -30.68 -0.12 1.85
N GLU A 67 -31.80 0.58 1.95
CA GLU A 67 -32.12 1.74 1.09
C GLU A 67 -32.57 2.91 1.96
N ASP A 68 -32.36 4.12 1.45
CA ASP A 68 -32.83 5.39 2.02
C ASP A 68 -32.27 5.77 3.40
N ASP A 69 -31.26 5.06 3.91
CA ASP A 69 -30.49 5.50 5.08
C ASP A 69 -29.63 6.73 4.73
N PHE A 70 -29.09 6.76 3.51
CA PHE A 70 -28.43 7.94 2.94
C PHE A 70 -29.31 8.57 1.87
N GLU A 71 -29.91 9.73 2.19
CA GLU A 71 -30.86 10.41 1.31
C GLU A 71 -30.27 10.64 -0.09
N GLY A 72 -30.88 10.00 -1.10
CA GLY A 72 -30.54 10.17 -2.51
C GLY A 72 -29.36 9.33 -3.01
N LEU A 73 -28.83 8.41 -2.20
CA LEU A 73 -27.73 7.49 -2.59
C LEU A 73 -28.18 6.05 -2.86
N GLY A 74 -29.47 5.80 -3.08
CA GLY A 74 -29.93 4.48 -3.52
C GLY A 74 -29.73 3.38 -2.48
N GLN A 75 -28.99 2.33 -2.82
CA GLN A 75 -28.66 1.21 -1.93
C GLN A 75 -27.38 1.46 -1.14
N GLN A 76 -27.32 1.00 0.10
CA GLN A 76 -26.14 1.08 0.96
C GLN A 76 -25.82 -0.29 1.55
N GLY A 77 -24.54 -0.57 1.77
CA GLY A 77 -24.11 -1.74 2.54
C GLY A 77 -24.39 -1.55 4.03
N TYR A 78 -24.70 -2.63 4.74
CA TYR A 78 -24.76 -2.62 6.21
C TYR A 78 -24.09 -3.83 6.85
N ILE A 79 -23.67 -3.66 8.10
CA ILE A 79 -23.27 -4.72 9.02
C ILE A 79 -23.86 -4.43 10.41
N GLY A 80 -24.40 -5.45 11.08
CA GLY A 80 -25.13 -5.33 12.33
C GLY A 80 -26.59 -5.74 12.24
N TYR A 81 -27.39 -5.20 13.16
CA TYR A 81 -28.85 -5.31 13.24
C TYR A 81 -29.38 -6.69 13.62
N TRP A 82 -29.07 -7.73 12.85
CA TRP A 82 -29.49 -9.10 13.13
C TRP A 82 -28.42 -9.84 13.94
N PRO A 83 -28.78 -10.48 15.07
CA PRO A 83 -27.83 -11.25 15.87
C PRO A 83 -27.20 -12.39 15.05
N PRO A 84 -26.00 -12.86 15.44
CA PRO A 84 -25.38 -14.03 14.83
C PRO A 84 -26.23 -15.29 15.04
N GLU A 85 -26.01 -16.30 14.18
CA GLU A 85 -26.71 -17.59 14.26
C GLU A 85 -26.25 -18.44 15.46
N GLU A 86 -24.99 -18.29 15.87
CA GLU A 86 -24.39 -19.05 16.96
C GLU A 86 -24.22 -18.22 18.24
N ASP A 87 -24.73 -18.76 19.36
CA ASP A 87 -24.45 -18.24 20.69
C ASP A 87 -22.93 -18.26 20.95
N GLY A 88 -22.35 -17.10 21.27
CA GLY A 88 -20.93 -16.99 21.61
C GLY A 88 -20.00 -16.67 20.45
N GLU A 89 -20.50 -16.52 19.22
CA GLU A 89 -19.77 -15.82 18.16
C GLU A 89 -19.37 -14.42 18.69
N ALA A 90 -18.18 -13.91 18.37
CA ALA A 90 -17.68 -12.67 18.98
C ALA A 90 -17.71 -11.46 18.05
N PHE A 91 -17.84 -11.68 16.74
CA PHE A 91 -17.85 -10.63 15.74
C PHE A 91 -18.41 -11.14 14.40
N THR A 92 -18.84 -10.20 13.56
CA THR A 92 -18.92 -10.37 12.11
C THR A 92 -17.95 -9.40 11.44
N SER A 93 -17.29 -9.82 10.39
CA SER A 93 -16.41 -9.00 9.56
C SER A 93 -16.75 -9.16 8.10
N LEU A 94 -16.58 -8.10 7.33
CA LEU A 94 -16.74 -8.10 5.88
C LEU A 94 -15.46 -7.52 5.28
N TRP A 95 -15.01 -8.05 4.16
CA TRP A 95 -13.89 -7.48 3.41
C TRP A 95 -14.05 -7.76 1.93
N ARG A 96 -13.48 -6.88 1.12
CA ARG A 96 -13.38 -7.07 -0.32
C ARG A 96 -11.92 -7.23 -0.70
N PRO A 97 -11.45 -8.46 -1.00
CA PRO A 97 -10.10 -8.65 -1.49
C PRO A 97 -9.87 -7.84 -2.76
N VAL A 98 -8.68 -7.25 -2.87
CA VAL A 98 -8.28 -6.47 -4.03
C VAL A 98 -7.15 -7.14 -4.81
N GLU A 99 -6.92 -6.68 -6.03
CA GLU A 99 -5.75 -7.09 -6.79
C GLU A 99 -4.45 -6.70 -6.07
N ARG A 100 -3.42 -7.53 -6.25
CA ARG A 100 -2.09 -7.24 -5.71
C ARG A 100 -1.56 -5.93 -6.30
N LEU A 101 -1.05 -5.06 -5.43
CA LEU A 101 -0.43 -3.80 -5.83
C LEU A 101 0.88 -4.03 -6.59
N ASP A 102 1.16 -3.13 -7.53
CA ASP A 102 2.48 -3.10 -8.17
C ASP A 102 3.56 -2.69 -7.15
N PRO A 103 4.83 -3.13 -7.31
CA PRO A 103 5.88 -2.84 -6.33
C PRO A 103 6.15 -1.35 -6.08
N GLU A 104 5.80 -0.49 -7.04
CA GLU A 104 5.97 0.97 -6.95
C GLU A 104 4.76 1.66 -6.30
N GLU A 105 3.62 0.97 -6.17
CA GLU A 105 2.38 1.44 -5.57
C GLU A 105 2.40 1.19 -4.07
N THR A 106 2.89 2.16 -3.33
CA THR A 106 3.09 2.01 -1.88
C THR A 106 2.11 2.85 -1.07
N LYS A 107 1.32 3.71 -1.71
CA LYS A 107 0.34 4.54 -1.05
C LYS A 107 -1.07 4.10 -1.42
N VAL A 108 -1.87 3.79 -0.41
CA VAL A 108 -3.27 3.37 -0.54
C VAL A 108 -4.15 4.40 0.15
N THR A 109 -5.15 4.88 -0.57
CA THR A 109 -6.20 5.74 -0.02
C THR A 109 -7.51 4.98 -0.05
N PHE A 110 -8.15 4.85 1.10
CA PHE A 110 -9.50 4.31 1.24
C PHE A 110 -10.46 5.40 1.68
N THR A 111 -11.62 5.49 1.06
CA THR A 111 -12.70 6.41 1.44
C THR A 111 -14.04 5.68 1.49
N VAL A 112 -14.90 6.08 2.42
CA VAL A 112 -16.25 5.55 2.57
C VAL A 112 -17.15 6.58 3.26
N LEU A 113 -18.43 6.61 2.89
CA LEU A 113 -19.47 7.25 3.70
C LEU A 113 -19.99 6.24 4.71
N MET A 114 -20.14 6.63 5.97
CA MET A 114 -20.68 5.74 6.99
C MET A 114 -21.54 6.45 8.02
N MET A 115 -22.41 5.69 8.66
CA MET A 115 -23.27 6.09 9.77
C MET A 115 -23.44 4.92 10.73
N ILE A 116 -23.55 5.19 12.02
CA ILE A 116 -23.88 4.17 13.03
C ILE A 116 -25.24 4.50 13.62
N VAL A 117 -26.15 3.52 13.57
CA VAL A 117 -27.47 3.58 14.21
C VAL A 117 -27.40 2.80 15.51
N ASP A 118 -27.82 3.42 16.61
CA ASP A 118 -27.72 2.82 17.94
C ASP A 118 -28.78 1.74 18.18
N SER A 119 -28.54 0.94 19.22
CA SER A 119 -29.42 -0.14 19.63
C SER A 119 -30.71 0.37 20.26
N THR A 120 -31.79 -0.35 20.03
CA THR A 120 -33.08 -0.15 20.71
C THR A 120 -33.33 -1.18 21.82
N ASN A 121 -32.36 -2.07 22.08
CA ASN A 121 -32.48 -3.18 23.04
C ASN A 121 -31.57 -3.03 24.28
N ASP A 122 -31.01 -1.84 24.51
CA ASP A 122 -30.08 -1.51 25.59
C ASP A 122 -28.78 -2.36 25.61
N GLN A 123 -28.43 -3.01 24.49
CA GLN A 123 -27.14 -3.68 24.29
C GLN A 123 -26.38 -2.94 23.19
N SER A 124 -25.28 -2.28 23.53
CA SER A 124 -24.44 -1.59 22.53
C SER A 124 -23.29 -2.51 22.13
N ASP A 125 -23.11 -2.71 20.83
CA ASP A 125 -21.95 -3.38 20.24
C ASP A 125 -21.10 -2.38 19.46
N ASP A 126 -19.82 -2.69 19.27
CA ASP A 126 -18.88 -1.75 18.63
C ASP A 126 -18.75 -1.99 17.13
N PHE A 127 -18.43 -0.92 16.40
CA PHE A 127 -18.07 -1.00 14.97
C PHE A 127 -16.63 -0.61 14.74
N ARG A 128 -15.97 -1.31 13.82
CA ARG A 128 -14.57 -1.08 13.51
C ARG A 128 -14.34 -1.07 12.02
N TRP A 129 -13.28 -0.39 11.61
CA TRP A 129 -12.64 -0.55 10.32
C TRP A 129 -11.23 -1.07 10.55
N ALA A 130 -10.88 -2.19 9.93
CA ALA A 130 -9.57 -2.81 10.11
C ALA A 130 -8.82 -2.96 8.79
N VAL A 131 -7.50 -2.77 8.86
CA VAL A 131 -6.57 -2.93 7.74
C VAL A 131 -5.77 -4.20 7.98
N TYR A 132 -5.75 -5.09 7.00
CA TYR A 132 -4.92 -6.29 7.00
C TYR A 132 -3.86 -6.22 5.92
N ASN A 133 -2.71 -6.83 6.19
CA ASN A 133 -1.69 -7.04 5.17
C ASN A 133 -2.00 -8.27 4.30
N SER A 134 -1.20 -8.50 3.26
CA SER A 134 -1.39 -9.64 2.35
C SER A 134 -1.16 -11.02 3.01
N GLU A 135 -0.65 -11.04 4.24
CA GLU A 135 -0.47 -12.24 5.06
C GLU A 135 -1.61 -12.42 6.08
N VAL A 136 -2.69 -11.65 5.95
CA VAL A 136 -3.87 -11.67 6.83
C VAL A 136 -3.51 -11.30 8.27
N GLN A 137 -2.48 -10.47 8.45
CA GLN A 137 -2.13 -9.88 9.75
C GLN A 137 -2.76 -8.49 9.86
N ARG A 138 -3.53 -8.28 10.93
CA ARG A 138 -4.13 -6.98 11.24
C ARG A 138 -3.03 -5.96 11.55
N LEU A 139 -2.97 -4.88 10.78
CA LEU A 139 -2.04 -3.77 10.99
C LEU A 139 -2.67 -2.68 11.85
N VAL A 140 -3.88 -2.26 11.47
CA VAL A 140 -4.56 -1.10 12.04
C VAL A 140 -6.02 -1.43 12.29
N THR A 141 -6.56 -0.85 13.34
CA THR A 141 -8.00 -0.82 13.62
C THR A 141 -8.38 0.59 14.04
N LEU A 142 -9.43 1.13 13.44
CA LEU A 142 -10.18 2.26 13.96
C LEU A 142 -11.46 1.73 14.59
N ASP A 143 -11.76 2.13 15.81
CA ASP A 143 -12.84 1.59 16.63
C ASP A 143 -13.78 2.71 17.07
N PHE A 144 -15.05 2.50 16.76
CA PHE A 144 -16.18 3.33 17.18
C PHE A 144 -16.83 2.60 18.37
N ASP A 145 -16.37 2.94 19.57
CA ASP A 145 -16.89 2.41 20.83
C ASP A 145 -18.32 2.91 21.02
N ASN A 146 -19.30 2.04 20.82
CA ASN A 146 -20.70 2.45 20.76
C ASN A 146 -21.31 2.69 22.15
N GLU A 147 -20.68 2.18 23.21
CA GLU A 147 -21.09 2.43 24.59
C GLU A 147 -20.63 3.82 25.07
N THR A 148 -19.40 4.21 24.73
CA THR A 148 -18.82 5.48 25.20
C THR A 148 -18.85 6.60 24.16
N ARG A 149 -19.16 6.28 22.90
CA ARG A 149 -19.08 7.14 21.71
C ARG A 149 -17.67 7.63 21.38
N ASN A 150 -16.64 7.07 22.00
CA ASN A 150 -15.25 7.44 21.72
C ASN A 150 -14.77 6.77 20.43
N ILE A 151 -13.92 7.48 19.70
CA ILE A 151 -13.18 6.90 18.59
C ILE A 151 -11.78 6.54 19.10
N ASN A 152 -11.43 5.27 18.98
CA ASN A 152 -10.13 4.72 19.36
C ASN A 152 -9.40 4.18 18.12
N TYR A 153 -8.10 3.93 18.28
CA TYR A 153 -7.35 3.13 17.32
C TYR A 153 -6.47 2.11 18.02
N ALA A 154 -6.17 1.01 17.35
CA ALA A 154 -5.20 0.03 17.80
C ALA A 154 -4.30 -0.38 16.64
N LEU A 155 -3.02 -0.59 16.93
CA LEU A 155 -2.06 -1.19 15.99
C LEU A 155 -1.96 -2.70 16.24
N ASP A 156 -1.05 -3.37 15.57
CA ASP A 156 -0.78 -4.81 15.64
C ASP A 156 -0.34 -5.33 17.02
N ASP A 157 -0.10 -4.44 18.00
CA ASP A 157 0.10 -4.77 19.42
C ASP A 157 -1.20 -4.95 20.23
N ASN A 158 -2.37 -4.71 19.60
CA ASN A 158 -3.71 -4.77 20.21
C ASN A 158 -3.95 -3.76 21.36
N ILE A 159 -3.14 -2.71 21.46
CA ILE A 159 -3.36 -1.65 22.46
C ILE A 159 -4.27 -0.58 21.87
N PHE A 160 -5.48 -0.45 22.42
CA PHE A 160 -6.40 0.63 22.06
C PHE A 160 -5.98 1.95 22.72
N LEU A 161 -5.86 2.98 21.89
CA LEU A 161 -5.51 4.33 22.26
C LEU A 161 -6.62 5.29 21.82
N PRO A 162 -7.01 6.26 22.67
CA PRO A 162 -8.03 7.23 22.28
C PRO A 162 -7.50 8.17 21.20
N THR A 163 -8.34 8.52 20.24
CA THR A 163 -8.06 9.61 19.29
C THR A 163 -8.30 10.99 19.92
N GLY A 164 -9.10 11.04 20.99
CA GLY A 164 -9.61 12.27 21.59
C GLY A 164 -10.87 12.82 20.91
N TYR A 165 -11.39 12.13 19.90
CA TYR A 165 -12.63 12.45 19.21
C TYR A 165 -13.74 11.46 19.59
N SER A 166 -14.99 11.91 19.42
CA SER A 166 -16.20 11.12 19.59
C SER A 166 -17.06 11.20 18.32
N PHE A 167 -18.00 10.29 18.19
CA PHE A 167 -19.00 10.31 17.13
C PHE A 167 -20.42 10.46 17.70
N GLU A 168 -21.36 10.79 16.83
CA GLU A 168 -22.79 10.84 17.12
C GLU A 168 -23.49 9.78 16.28
N HIS A 169 -24.51 9.16 16.85
CA HIS A 169 -25.37 8.23 16.11
C HIS A 169 -26.17 8.98 15.05
N GLU A 170 -26.49 8.27 13.97
CA GLU A 170 -27.26 8.80 12.82
C GLU A 170 -26.59 9.99 12.09
N ALA A 171 -25.35 10.33 12.46
CA ALA A 171 -24.55 11.31 11.74
C ALA A 171 -23.82 10.63 10.58
N LEU A 172 -23.89 11.26 9.40
CA LEU A 172 -23.16 10.82 8.22
C LEU A 172 -21.72 11.34 8.26
N TYR A 173 -20.76 10.42 8.12
CA TYR A 173 -19.34 10.71 8.13
C TYR A 173 -18.67 10.28 6.82
N GLU A 174 -17.86 11.16 6.24
CA GLU A 174 -16.86 10.77 5.24
C GLU A 174 -15.59 10.33 5.97
N LEU A 175 -15.30 9.04 5.95
CA LEU A 175 -14.12 8.46 6.56
C LEU A 175 -13.06 8.22 5.49
N LYS A 176 -11.82 8.64 5.76
CA LYS A 176 -10.70 8.49 4.82
C LYS A 176 -9.45 8.00 5.51
N PHE A 177 -8.91 6.87 5.06
CA PHE A 177 -7.61 6.36 5.44
C PHE A 177 -6.60 6.69 4.34
N VAL A 178 -5.46 7.26 4.72
CA VAL A 178 -4.30 7.43 3.85
C VAL A 178 -3.16 6.63 4.46
N MET A 179 -2.66 5.65 3.73
CA MET A 179 -1.65 4.70 4.19
C MET A 179 -0.48 4.71 3.21
N ASP A 180 0.73 4.95 3.71
CA ASP A 180 1.97 4.80 2.95
C ASP A 180 2.77 3.63 3.55
N PHE A 181 2.74 2.50 2.86
CA PHE A 181 3.41 1.27 3.25
C PHE A 181 4.93 1.37 3.12
N ALA A 182 5.46 2.20 2.21
CA ALA A 182 6.90 2.44 2.10
C ALA A 182 7.40 3.30 3.26
N ALA A 183 6.65 4.32 3.64
CA ALA A 183 6.98 5.19 4.77
C ALA A 183 6.63 4.57 6.14
N ASN A 184 5.90 3.44 6.17
CA ASN A 184 5.30 2.88 7.38
C ASN A 184 4.46 3.94 8.12
N MET A 185 3.56 4.61 7.40
CA MET A 185 2.74 5.68 7.97
C MET A 185 1.27 5.52 7.59
N TRP A 186 0.38 5.94 8.48
CA TRP A 186 -1.03 6.10 8.17
C TRP A 186 -1.65 7.27 8.95
N THR A 187 -2.68 7.82 8.34
CA THR A 187 -3.47 8.94 8.84
C THR A 187 -4.94 8.67 8.53
N VAL A 188 -5.83 9.01 9.46
CA VAL A 188 -7.29 8.91 9.27
C VAL A 188 -7.92 10.27 9.41
N PHE A 189 -8.82 10.58 8.47
CA PHE A 189 -9.62 11.78 8.45
C PHE A 189 -11.10 11.44 8.58
N VAL A 190 -11.83 12.34 9.26
CA VAL A 190 -13.28 12.45 9.17
C VAL A 190 -13.57 13.82 8.52
N GLY A 191 -14.11 13.79 7.30
CA GLY A 191 -14.09 14.95 6.41
C GLY A 191 -12.66 15.46 6.19
N ASP A 192 -12.43 16.73 6.51
CA ASP A 192 -11.10 17.36 6.41
C ASP A 192 -10.26 17.26 7.69
N GLN A 193 -10.84 16.76 8.80
CA GLN A 193 -10.16 16.72 10.10
C GLN A 193 -9.40 15.41 10.27
N ALA A 194 -8.07 15.49 10.42
CA ALA A 194 -7.27 14.34 10.84
C ALA A 194 -7.59 13.99 12.30
N ILE A 195 -8.10 12.78 12.54
CA ILE A 195 -8.40 12.23 13.87
C ILE A 195 -7.29 11.29 14.37
N VAL A 196 -6.54 10.71 13.45
CA VAL A 196 -5.26 10.03 13.69
C VAL A 196 -4.26 10.58 12.70
N ASN A 197 -3.08 10.99 13.16
CA ASN A 197 -2.08 11.65 12.32
C ASN A 197 -0.71 11.00 12.39
N ASP A 198 -0.17 10.65 11.22
CA ASP A 198 1.19 10.16 10.96
C ASP A 198 1.65 9.07 11.94
N LYS A 199 0.78 8.09 12.19
CA LYS A 199 1.09 6.93 13.03
C LYS A 199 1.77 5.85 12.21
N LYS A 200 2.52 4.98 12.88
CA LYS A 200 3.09 3.79 12.23
C LYS A 200 2.00 2.78 11.89
N LEU A 201 2.12 2.11 10.74
CA LEU A 201 1.24 1.00 10.35
C LEU A 201 1.52 -0.27 11.20
N THR A 202 2.76 -0.45 11.67
CA THR A 202 3.14 -1.57 12.54
C THR A 202 4.11 -1.13 13.63
N THR A 203 3.92 -1.67 14.85
CA THR A 203 4.87 -1.58 15.97
C THR A 203 5.63 -2.89 16.21
N THR A 204 5.15 -4.01 15.64
CA THR A 204 5.75 -5.34 15.84
C THR A 204 6.67 -5.78 14.69
N GLY A 205 6.68 -5.05 13.57
CA GLY A 205 7.46 -5.38 12.38
C GLY A 205 6.74 -6.33 11.42
N ALA A 206 5.41 -6.33 11.43
CA ALA A 206 4.58 -7.04 10.45
C ALA A 206 4.89 -6.59 9.02
N SER A 207 4.61 -7.46 8.04
CA SER A 207 4.82 -7.17 6.62
C SER A 207 4.02 -5.93 6.20
N LEU A 208 4.69 -4.96 5.57
CA LEU A 208 4.09 -3.72 5.10
C LEU A 208 3.57 -3.90 3.67
N THR A 209 2.50 -4.66 3.55
CA THR A 209 1.73 -4.82 2.30
C THR A 209 0.27 -4.53 2.57
N PHE A 210 -0.47 -4.11 1.55
CA PHE A 210 -1.93 -4.01 1.62
C PHE A 210 -2.55 -5.36 1.25
N GLY A 211 -3.48 -5.84 2.08
CA GLY A 211 -4.32 -7.00 1.79
C GLY A 211 -5.75 -6.55 1.54
N ASP A 212 -6.40 -6.05 2.59
CA ASP A 212 -7.78 -5.56 2.55
C ASP A 212 -8.03 -4.50 3.64
N LEU A 213 -9.19 -3.86 3.53
CA LEU A 213 -9.73 -2.98 4.56
C LEU A 213 -11.24 -3.18 4.62
N GLY A 214 -11.79 -3.51 5.78
CA GLY A 214 -13.21 -3.85 5.88
C GLY A 214 -13.87 -3.46 7.20
N PRO A 215 -15.22 -3.40 7.22
CA PRO A 215 -15.97 -3.15 8.44
C PRO A 215 -16.10 -4.41 9.30
N LEU A 216 -16.12 -4.22 10.62
CA LEU A 216 -16.33 -5.26 11.61
C LEU A 216 -17.39 -4.80 12.61
N TRP A 217 -18.26 -5.72 13.01
CA TRP A 217 -19.20 -5.58 14.11
C TRP A 217 -18.74 -6.50 15.24
N VAL A 218 -18.43 -5.92 16.41
CA VAL A 218 -17.86 -6.65 17.55
C VAL A 218 -18.86 -6.68 18.69
N TYR A 219 -19.26 -7.89 19.07
CA TYR A 219 -20.31 -8.06 20.07
C TYR A 219 -19.71 -7.86 21.46
N ARG A 220 -20.25 -6.91 22.23
CA ARG A 220 -19.83 -6.73 23.63
C ARG A 220 -20.33 -7.85 24.52
N LYS A 221 -21.52 -8.37 24.20
CA LYS A 221 -22.15 -9.52 24.86
C LYS A 221 -22.59 -10.52 23.80
N PRO A 222 -21.72 -11.45 23.39
CA PRO A 222 -22.02 -12.49 22.40
C PRO A 222 -23.35 -13.23 22.60
N GLU A 223 -23.78 -13.42 23.84
CA GLU A 223 -25.03 -14.08 24.21
C GLU A 223 -26.28 -13.21 24.05
N THR A 224 -26.11 -11.89 24.02
CA THR A 224 -27.19 -10.90 23.85
C THR A 224 -26.65 -9.68 23.10
N PRO A 225 -26.34 -9.80 21.81
CA PRO A 225 -25.80 -8.68 21.04
C PRO A 225 -26.85 -7.58 20.86
N GLY A 226 -26.34 -6.39 20.57
CA GLY A 226 -27.11 -5.24 20.15
C GLY A 226 -27.85 -5.46 18.84
N ASN A 227 -28.80 -4.58 18.57
CA ASN A 227 -29.39 -4.44 17.25
C ASN A 227 -28.97 -3.12 16.57
N ASN A 228 -27.90 -2.50 17.07
CA ASN A 228 -27.18 -1.44 16.38
C ASN A 228 -26.57 -1.96 15.07
N TYR A 229 -26.38 -1.06 14.11
CA TYR A 229 -25.79 -1.37 12.81
C TYR A 229 -25.02 -0.18 12.26
N MET A 230 -24.04 -0.48 11.42
CA MET A 230 -23.31 0.49 10.64
C MET A 230 -23.75 0.37 9.18
N VAL A 231 -24.17 1.50 8.62
CA VAL A 231 -24.46 1.66 7.18
C VAL A 231 -23.25 2.31 6.53
N PHE A 232 -22.90 1.87 5.32
CA PHE A 232 -21.78 2.40 4.57
C PHE A 232 -22.02 2.37 3.05
N ASP A 233 -21.42 3.34 2.37
CA ASP A 233 -21.60 3.56 0.93
C ASP A 233 -20.40 4.30 0.34
N GLU A 234 -20.33 4.43 -0.98
CA GLU A 234 -19.22 5.07 -1.71
C GLU A 234 -17.85 4.49 -1.32
N TYR A 235 -17.82 3.16 -1.09
CA TYR A 235 -16.63 2.41 -0.71
C TYR A 235 -15.64 2.47 -1.87
N LYS A 236 -14.47 3.08 -1.63
CA LYS A 236 -13.48 3.30 -2.68
C LYS A 236 -12.07 3.08 -2.17
N ILE A 237 -11.29 2.36 -2.97
CA ILE A 237 -9.85 2.19 -2.77
C ILE A 237 -9.13 2.71 -4.01
N THR A 238 -8.16 3.59 -3.80
CA THR A 238 -7.22 4.03 -4.84
C THR A 238 -5.80 3.78 -4.39
N VAL A 239 -4.92 3.51 -5.35
CA VAL A 239 -3.48 3.38 -5.10
C VAL A 239 -2.69 4.40 -5.90
N GLU A 240 -1.59 4.83 -5.31
CA GLU A 240 -0.66 5.80 -5.86
C GLU A 240 0.76 5.26 -5.71
N THR A 241 1.60 5.50 -6.71
CA THR A 241 3.05 5.40 -6.51
C THR A 241 3.48 6.49 -5.54
N SER A 242 4.31 6.16 -4.54
CA SER A 242 4.79 7.18 -3.59
C SER A 242 5.49 8.34 -4.29
N ASP A 243 5.40 9.52 -3.69
CA ASP A 243 6.18 10.70 -4.08
C ASP A 243 7.68 10.56 -3.77
N GLU A 244 8.09 9.48 -3.08
CA GLU A 244 9.50 9.11 -2.96
C GLU A 244 10.09 8.95 -4.37
N PRO A 245 11.14 9.73 -4.72
CA PRO A 245 11.69 9.66 -6.06
C PRO A 245 12.10 8.23 -6.36
N LEU A 246 11.60 7.70 -7.48
CA LEU A 246 12.05 6.43 -8.07
C LEU A 246 13.56 6.34 -7.86
N LYS A 247 14.03 5.33 -7.11
CA LYS A 247 15.47 5.04 -6.99
C LYS A 247 16.02 5.04 -8.40
N THR A 248 16.75 6.09 -8.77
CA THR A 248 17.14 6.26 -10.16
C THR A 248 17.96 5.04 -10.54
N PRO A 249 17.57 4.26 -11.57
CA PRO A 249 18.31 3.07 -11.95
C PRO A 249 19.78 3.45 -12.15
N PRO A 250 20.75 2.64 -11.68
CA PRO A 250 22.13 3.02 -11.82
C PRO A 250 22.50 3.09 -13.30
N THR A 251 23.15 4.17 -13.70
CA THR A 251 23.74 4.29 -15.03
C THR A 251 25.23 3.99 -14.94
N LEU A 252 25.76 3.27 -15.93
CA LEU A 252 27.18 3.02 -16.03
C LEU A 252 27.66 3.45 -17.42
N ALA A 253 28.61 4.38 -17.47
CA ALA A 253 29.20 4.86 -18.71
C ALA A 253 30.69 4.55 -18.74
N TRP A 254 31.17 4.01 -19.86
CA TRP A 254 32.60 3.86 -20.10
C TRP A 254 33.26 5.24 -20.28
N THR A 255 34.26 5.56 -19.46
CA THR A 255 34.98 6.83 -19.53
C THR A 255 36.38 6.70 -20.12
N GLY A 256 36.94 5.50 -20.20
CA GLY A 256 38.22 5.27 -20.87
C GLY A 256 39.12 4.28 -20.13
N TRP A 257 40.38 4.28 -20.56
CA TRP A 257 41.46 3.55 -19.92
C TRP A 257 42.37 4.55 -19.20
N MET A 258 42.87 4.20 -18.02
CA MET A 258 44.01 4.88 -17.41
C MET A 258 45.31 4.55 -18.15
N ASP A 259 46.33 5.38 -17.97
CA ASP A 259 47.67 5.16 -18.55
C ASP A 259 48.32 3.84 -18.08
N ASP A 260 47.94 3.36 -16.89
CA ASP A 260 48.37 2.08 -16.33
C ASP A 260 47.50 0.90 -16.78
N GLY A 261 46.50 1.14 -17.65
CA GLY A 261 45.66 0.15 -18.30
C GLY A 261 44.41 -0.27 -17.52
N ARG A 262 44.13 0.36 -16.38
CA ARG A 262 42.87 0.14 -15.64
C ARG A 262 41.67 0.69 -16.41
N ALA A 263 40.54 -0.01 -16.34
CA ALA A 263 39.29 0.44 -16.92
C ALA A 263 38.62 1.49 -16.03
N MET A 264 38.06 2.54 -16.65
CA MET A 264 37.37 3.62 -15.96
C MET A 264 35.90 3.69 -16.37
N LEU A 265 35.04 3.81 -15.36
CA LEU A 265 33.59 3.85 -15.51
C LEU A 265 33.04 5.02 -14.69
N GLN A 266 32.07 5.74 -15.22
CA GLN A 266 31.26 6.68 -14.47
C GLN A 266 29.97 5.99 -14.04
N MET A 267 29.78 5.84 -12.74
CA MET A 267 28.55 5.40 -12.12
C MET A 267 27.68 6.60 -11.77
N GLY A 268 26.45 6.61 -12.26
CA GLY A 268 25.41 7.56 -11.90
C GLY A 268 24.22 6.85 -11.25
N GLY A 269 23.34 7.61 -10.63
CA GLY A 269 22.19 7.10 -9.88
C GLY A 269 21.76 8.13 -8.84
N ASP A 270 20.88 7.73 -7.93
CA ASP A 270 20.54 8.54 -6.77
C ASP A 270 21.77 8.77 -5.88
N ALA A 271 21.99 10.02 -5.45
CA ALA A 271 23.21 10.43 -4.77
C ALA A 271 23.41 9.75 -3.40
N ALA A 272 22.32 9.34 -2.74
CA ALA A 272 22.31 8.74 -1.42
C ALA A 272 22.18 7.21 -1.45
N THR A 273 21.86 6.62 -2.59
CA THR A 273 21.69 5.17 -2.75
C THR A 273 23.01 4.46 -2.98
N ASP A 274 23.21 3.32 -2.31
CA ASP A 274 24.35 2.45 -2.55
C ASP A 274 24.08 1.57 -3.78
N TYR A 275 25.05 1.54 -4.70
CA TYR A 275 25.01 0.67 -5.87
C TYR A 275 26.26 -0.20 -5.92
N THR A 276 26.09 -1.44 -6.35
CA THR A 276 27.17 -2.39 -6.58
C THR A 276 27.45 -2.49 -8.08
N VAL A 277 28.67 -2.14 -8.48
CA VAL A 277 29.19 -2.42 -9.82
C VAL A 277 29.72 -3.84 -9.83
N GLU A 278 29.33 -4.63 -10.83
CA GLU A 278 29.75 -6.01 -11.01
C GLU A 278 30.46 -6.17 -12.35
N VAL A 279 31.44 -7.07 -12.36
CA VAL A 279 32.22 -7.43 -13.54
C VAL A 279 31.97 -8.87 -13.94
N SER A 280 32.09 -9.14 -15.23
CA SER A 280 32.01 -10.48 -15.80
C SER A 280 32.97 -10.61 -16.99
N ASP A 281 33.49 -11.81 -17.23
CA ASP A 281 34.26 -12.18 -18.42
C ASP A 281 33.45 -13.04 -19.40
N ASP A 282 32.28 -13.56 -18.98
CA ASP A 282 31.45 -14.51 -19.73
C ASP A 282 29.95 -14.14 -19.84
N LEU A 283 29.54 -12.99 -19.28
CA LEU A 283 28.16 -12.51 -19.12
C LEU A 283 27.24 -13.39 -18.24
N LYS A 284 27.75 -14.45 -17.63
CA LYS A 284 26.98 -15.40 -16.81
C LYS A 284 27.35 -15.28 -15.35
N THR A 285 28.65 -15.27 -15.07
CA THR A 285 29.22 -15.16 -13.73
C THR A 285 29.56 -13.71 -13.47
N TRP A 286 28.92 -13.12 -12.47
CA TRP A 286 29.10 -11.72 -12.11
C TRP A 286 29.70 -11.64 -10.71
N THR A 287 30.80 -10.91 -10.58
CA THR A 287 31.47 -10.69 -9.29
C THR A 287 31.43 -9.21 -8.93
N PRO A 288 31.14 -8.86 -7.66
CA PRO A 288 31.22 -7.47 -7.20
C PRO A 288 32.61 -6.89 -7.42
N LEU A 289 32.66 -5.70 -8.00
CA LEU A 289 33.87 -4.90 -8.15
C LEU A 289 33.96 -3.85 -7.03
N GLU A 290 32.92 -3.04 -6.89
CA GLU A 290 32.85 -1.98 -5.87
C GLU A 290 31.39 -1.67 -5.52
N THR A 291 31.13 -1.35 -4.25
CA THR A 291 29.85 -0.79 -3.80
C THR A 291 30.09 0.65 -3.34
N ALA A 292 29.37 1.60 -3.92
CA ALA A 292 29.54 3.01 -3.61
C ALA A 292 28.25 3.83 -3.86
N LYS A 293 28.24 5.04 -3.29
CA LYS A 293 27.24 6.08 -3.59
C LYS A 293 27.75 6.99 -4.71
N PRO A 294 26.93 7.32 -5.72
CA PRO A 294 27.32 8.21 -6.81
C PRO A 294 27.66 9.64 -6.35
N GLY A 295 26.90 10.18 -5.39
CA GLY A 295 26.91 11.62 -5.09
C GLY A 295 26.39 12.48 -6.25
N ASP A 296 26.39 13.80 -6.09
CA ASP A 296 25.72 14.74 -7.01
C ASP A 296 26.27 14.73 -8.45
N THR A 297 27.54 14.37 -8.62
CA THR A 297 28.23 14.35 -9.93
C THR A 297 28.44 12.94 -10.48
N GLY A 298 27.91 11.92 -9.80
CA GLY A 298 28.27 10.53 -10.02
C GLY A 298 29.68 10.19 -9.51
N LYS A 299 29.97 8.89 -9.50
CA LYS A 299 31.18 8.30 -8.92
C LYS A 299 31.99 7.60 -10.00
N GLU A 300 33.28 7.89 -10.04
CA GLU A 300 34.23 7.14 -10.86
C GLU A 300 34.56 5.81 -10.18
N ILE A 301 34.50 4.73 -10.96
CA ILE A 301 34.81 3.36 -10.58
C ILE A 301 35.95 2.85 -11.45
N THR A 302 36.92 2.17 -10.83
CA THR A 302 38.11 1.68 -11.52
C THR A 302 38.25 0.18 -11.39
N ASP A 303 38.41 -0.52 -12.50
CA ASP A 303 38.71 -1.96 -12.51
C ASP A 303 40.21 -2.16 -12.73
N ALA A 304 40.90 -2.51 -11.65
CA ALA A 304 42.34 -2.71 -11.63
C ALA A 304 42.78 -3.98 -12.39
N ASP A 305 41.92 -4.99 -12.40
CA ASP A 305 42.21 -6.31 -12.93
C ASP A 305 41.82 -6.42 -14.42
N ALA A 306 41.22 -5.37 -15.00
CA ALA A 306 40.74 -5.38 -16.39
C ALA A 306 41.79 -5.84 -17.41
N LEU A 307 43.08 -5.57 -17.14
CA LEU A 307 44.20 -5.95 -17.99
C LEU A 307 44.46 -7.46 -18.06
N ASP A 308 44.07 -8.19 -17.03
CA ASP A 308 44.31 -9.64 -16.93
C ASP A 308 43.28 -10.45 -17.72
N TYR A 309 42.30 -9.78 -18.34
CA TYR A 309 41.19 -10.40 -19.04
C TYR A 309 41.13 -9.92 -20.50
N GLU A 310 40.91 -10.85 -21.43
CA GLU A 310 40.78 -10.51 -22.86
C GLU A 310 39.51 -9.68 -23.16
N GLN A 311 38.49 -9.82 -22.31
CA GLN A 311 37.24 -9.09 -22.36
C GLN A 311 36.68 -8.90 -20.96
N ARG A 312 36.04 -7.75 -20.72
CA ARG A 312 35.31 -7.44 -19.49
C ARG A 312 33.96 -6.80 -19.82
N PHE A 313 32.95 -7.22 -19.08
CA PHE A 313 31.60 -6.67 -19.10
C PHE A 313 31.29 -6.09 -17.74
N TYR A 314 30.50 -5.01 -17.74
CA TYR A 314 30.18 -4.25 -16.54
C TYR A 314 28.67 -4.07 -16.44
N ARG A 315 28.14 -4.16 -15.23
CA ARG A 315 26.77 -3.77 -14.90
C ARG A 315 26.72 -3.14 -13.52
N ALA A 316 25.65 -2.43 -13.22
CA ALA A 316 25.40 -1.90 -11.88
C ALA A 316 24.00 -2.32 -11.43
N ARG A 317 23.83 -2.48 -10.12
CA ARG A 317 22.56 -2.76 -9.45
C ARG A 317 22.51 -2.02 -8.12
N THR A 318 21.30 -1.79 -7.60
CA THR A 318 21.12 -1.34 -6.21
C THR A 318 21.74 -2.36 -5.26
N ALA A 319 22.45 -1.89 -4.23
CA ALA A 319 22.92 -2.75 -3.15
C ALA A 319 21.73 -3.18 -2.28
N ASP A 320 21.78 -4.42 -1.79
CA ASP A 320 20.78 -5.01 -0.91
C ASP A 320 20.93 -4.51 0.54
#